data_AF-A0A8B3KYG2-F1
#
_entry.id   AF-A0A8B3KYG2-F1
#
_cell.length_a   1.000
_cell.length_b   1.000
_cell.length_c   1.000
_cell.angle_alpha   90.00
_cell.angle_beta   90.00
_cell.angle_gamma   90.00
#
_symmetry.space_group_name_H-M   'P 1'
#
loop_
_entity.id
_entity.type
_entity.pdbx_description
1 polymer ?
#
loop_
_entity_poly.entity_id
_entity_poly.type
_entity_poly.pdbx_seq_one_letter_code
_entity_poly.pdbx_strand_id
1 'polypeptide(L)'
;VRYLSKNARATDLPVLLIFAVTLLVIGLAIGSLFQLINQKAAAHPLEVLFAMLSIPLGWFTIHAMAALHYAHVYWMDGDEIEEKTRKKNPVGGLDFPGGKRPEGWDFLYFATVIGMTAQTADTGITTSRMRQVVLVHSILSFFFNTVIVAAAVNLAVSLGCP
;
A
#
# COMPACT_ATOMS: atom_id res chain seq x y z
N VAL A 1 -0.50 15.02 -28.33
CA VAL A 1 -1.28 15.13 -27.06
C VAL A 1 -2.44 14.13 -26.98
N ARG A 2 -3.29 14.00 -28.01
CA ARG A 2 -4.42 13.03 -28.07
C ARG A 2 -4.02 11.54 -28.14
N TYR A 3 -2.77 11.23 -28.50
CA TYR A 3 -2.23 9.86 -28.55
C TYR A 3 -1.77 9.36 -27.17
N LEU A 4 -1.34 10.28 -26.29
CA LEU A 4 -0.86 9.95 -24.94
C LEU A 4 -2.04 9.74 -23.97
N SER A 5 -3.15 10.44 -24.14
CA SER A 5 -4.37 10.21 -23.34
C SER A 5 -5.05 8.87 -23.64
N LYS A 6 -4.84 8.31 -24.84
CA LYS A 6 -5.41 7.01 -25.24
C LYS A 6 -4.64 5.82 -24.65
N ASN A 7 -3.37 6.01 -24.29
CA ASN A 7 -2.50 4.99 -23.72
C ASN A 7 -2.25 5.15 -22.21
N ALA A 8 -2.66 6.23 -21.56
CA ALA A 8 -2.59 6.36 -20.09
C ALA A 8 -3.34 5.22 -19.37
N ARG A 9 -4.41 4.70 -19.99
CA ARG A 9 -5.17 3.54 -19.54
C ARG A 9 -4.39 2.22 -19.62
N ALA A 10 -3.27 2.18 -20.33
CA ALA A 10 -2.36 1.03 -20.38
C ALA A 10 -1.39 1.00 -19.18
N THR A 11 -1.24 2.10 -18.43
CA THR A 11 -0.36 2.19 -17.24
C THR A 11 -1.07 1.83 -15.93
N ASP A 12 -2.41 1.75 -15.91
CA ASP A 12 -3.14 1.23 -14.76
C ASP A 12 -2.92 -0.29 -14.57
N LEU A 13 -2.76 -1.03 -15.68
CA LEU A 13 -2.46 -2.46 -15.68
C LEU A 13 -1.12 -2.81 -14.99
N PRO A 14 0.01 -2.13 -15.28
CA PRO A 14 1.27 -2.44 -14.62
C PRO A 14 1.24 -2.16 -13.12
N VAL A 15 0.59 -1.10 -12.63
CA VAL A 15 0.56 -0.84 -11.17
C VAL A 15 -0.24 -1.91 -10.44
N LEU A 16 -1.44 -2.26 -10.92
CA LEU A 16 -2.24 -3.36 -10.35
C LEU A 16 -1.52 -4.70 -10.44
N LEU A 17 -0.80 -4.95 -11.54
CA LEU A 17 0.03 -6.15 -11.68
C LEU A 17 1.14 -6.17 -10.63
N ILE A 18 1.85 -5.07 -10.39
CA ILE A 18 2.89 -5.04 -9.37
C ILE A 18 2.24 -5.27 -7.99
N PHE A 19 1.06 -4.70 -7.69
CA PHE A 19 0.31 -5.02 -6.47
C PHE A 19 -0.01 -6.52 -6.34
N ALA A 20 -0.52 -7.13 -7.41
CA ALA A 20 -0.85 -8.55 -7.42
C ALA A 20 0.39 -9.43 -7.20
N VAL A 21 1.51 -9.09 -7.85
CA VAL A 21 2.79 -9.78 -7.69
C VAL A 21 3.31 -9.61 -6.26
N THR A 22 3.27 -8.40 -5.69
CA THR A 22 3.68 -8.13 -4.31
C THR A 22 2.84 -8.93 -3.32
N LEU A 23 1.52 -8.97 -3.49
CA LEU A 23 0.63 -9.78 -2.66
C LEU A 23 0.92 -11.27 -2.78
N LEU A 24 1.18 -11.77 -3.99
CA LEU A 24 1.55 -13.17 -4.23
C LEU A 24 2.85 -13.52 -3.51
N VAL A 25 3.90 -12.70 -3.68
CA VAL A 25 5.21 -12.92 -3.06
C VAL A 25 5.08 -12.93 -1.54
N ILE A 26 4.31 -12.01 -0.96
CA ILE A 26 4.11 -11.96 0.49
C ILE A 26 3.30 -13.18 0.98
N GLY A 27 2.25 -13.58 0.26
CA GLY A 27 1.49 -14.79 0.58
C GLY A 27 2.36 -16.05 0.58
N LEU A 28 3.27 -16.19 -0.39
CA LEU A 28 4.24 -17.27 -0.45
C LEU A 28 5.24 -17.22 0.72
N ALA A 29 5.72 -16.02 1.07
CA ALA A 29 6.63 -15.83 2.20
C ALA A 29 5.97 -16.21 3.54
N ILE A 30 4.72 -15.79 3.75
CA ILE A 30 3.91 -16.16 4.91
C ILE A 30 3.70 -17.68 4.96
N GLY A 31 3.30 -18.30 3.84
CA GLY A 31 3.09 -19.75 3.77
C GLY A 31 4.37 -20.53 4.09
N SER A 32 5.52 -20.06 3.58
CA SER A 32 6.84 -20.63 3.87
C SER A 32 7.20 -20.50 5.35
N LEU A 33 6.88 -19.36 5.98
CA LEU A 33 7.08 -19.15 7.42
C LEU A 33 6.22 -20.09 8.27
N PHE A 34 4.95 -20.25 7.94
CA PHE A 34 4.08 -21.21 8.63
C PHE A 34 4.59 -22.65 8.50
N GLN A 35 5.10 -23.02 7.32
CA GLN A 35 5.70 -24.33 7.09
C GLN A 35 7.00 -24.51 7.88
N LEU A 36 7.82 -23.47 8.00
CA LEU A 36 9.07 -23.51 8.76
C LEU A 36 8.82 -23.65 10.27
N ILE A 37 7.89 -22.86 10.82
CA ILE A 37 7.57 -22.91 12.26
C ILE A 37 6.89 -24.24 12.64
N ASN A 38 6.07 -24.82 11.77
CA ASN A 38 5.38 -26.08 12.05
C ASN A 38 6.25 -27.33 11.82
N GLN A 39 7.47 -27.20 11.30
CA GLN A 39 8.39 -28.32 11.19
C GLN A 39 9.03 -28.62 12.55
N LYS A 40 9.14 -29.91 12.89
CA LYS A 40 9.81 -30.38 14.13
C LYS A 40 11.34 -30.19 14.12
N ALA A 41 11.91 -29.73 13.02
CA ALA A 41 13.35 -29.51 12.88
C ALA A 41 13.71 -28.12 13.40
N ALA A 42 14.83 -28.00 14.13
CA ALA A 42 15.32 -26.71 14.60
C ALA A 42 15.71 -25.83 13.40
N ALA A 43 14.92 -24.80 13.12
CA ALA A 43 15.21 -23.81 12.09
C ALA A 43 16.48 -23.01 12.45
N HIS A 44 17.27 -22.64 11.44
CA HIS A 44 18.49 -21.87 11.68
C HIS A 44 18.14 -20.44 12.16
N PRO A 45 18.83 -19.86 13.15
CA PRO A 45 18.48 -18.53 13.71
C PRO A 45 18.40 -17.41 12.67
N LEU A 46 19.24 -17.46 11.63
CA LEU A 46 19.20 -16.51 10.51
C LEU A 46 17.93 -16.63 9.67
N GLU A 47 17.40 -17.83 9.47
CA GLU A 47 16.16 -18.05 8.70
C GLU A 47 14.97 -17.45 9.44
N VAL A 48 14.92 -17.65 10.76
CA VAL A 48 13.91 -17.04 11.64
C VAL A 48 14.03 -15.51 11.59
N LEU A 49 15.24 -14.95 11.66
CA LEU A 49 15.44 -13.50 11.57
C LEU A 49 14.98 -12.91 10.23
N PHE A 50 15.36 -13.51 9.10
CA PHE A 50 14.94 -13.03 7.79
C PHE A 50 13.44 -13.15 7.60
N ALA A 51 12.83 -14.24 8.07
CA ALA A 51 11.38 -14.38 8.04
C ALA A 51 10.70 -13.31 8.89
N MET A 52 11.24 -13.01 10.07
CA MET A 52 10.74 -11.96 10.96
C MET A 52 10.80 -10.57 10.33
N LEU A 53 11.91 -10.23 9.65
CA LEU A 53 12.05 -8.96 8.96
C LEU A 53 11.19 -8.87 7.70
N SER A 54 10.93 -10.00 7.03
CA SER A 54 10.15 -10.03 5.79
C SER A 54 8.71 -9.53 5.98
N ILE A 55 8.11 -9.75 7.16
CA ILE A 55 6.72 -9.37 7.46
C ILE A 55 6.55 -7.83 7.46
N PRO A 56 7.25 -7.05 8.31
CA PRO A 56 7.12 -5.60 8.32
C PRO A 56 7.65 -4.95 7.04
N LEU A 57 8.67 -5.53 6.38
CA LEU A 57 9.14 -5.04 5.09
C LEU A 57 8.12 -5.26 3.97
N GLY A 58 7.46 -6.41 3.94
CA GLY A 58 6.37 -6.70 3.00
C GLY A 58 5.19 -5.76 3.20
N TRP A 59 4.80 -5.53 4.46
CA TRP A 59 3.79 -4.54 4.84
C TRP A 59 4.14 -3.15 4.30
N PHE A 60 5.34 -2.67 4.62
CA PHE A 60 5.79 -1.35 4.19
C PHE A 60 5.83 -1.22 2.66
N THR A 61 6.26 -2.28 1.96
CA THR A 61 6.33 -2.29 0.49
C THR A 61 4.94 -2.10 -0.13
N ILE A 62 3.90 -2.77 0.38
CA ILE A 62 2.53 -2.59 -0.11
C ILE A 62 2.08 -1.13 0.06
N HIS A 63 2.35 -0.51 1.21
CA HIS A 63 1.91 0.86 1.47
C HIS A 63 2.73 1.90 0.70
N ALA A 64 4.03 1.68 0.52
CA ALA A 64 4.86 2.52 -0.35
C ALA A 64 4.38 2.45 -1.81
N MET A 65 4.02 1.25 -2.27
CA MET A 65 3.41 1.07 -3.59
C MET A 65 2.05 1.77 -3.72
N ALA A 66 1.22 1.72 -2.67
CA ALA A 66 -0.04 2.46 -2.63
C ALA A 66 0.15 3.96 -2.66
N ALA A 67 1.16 4.48 -1.97
CA ALA A 67 1.55 5.88 -2.03
C ALA A 67 1.85 6.32 -3.46
N LEU A 68 2.68 5.54 -4.17
CA LEU A 68 3.01 5.81 -5.57
C LEU A 68 1.77 5.73 -6.47
N HIS A 69 0.87 4.77 -6.23
CA HIS A 69 -0.37 4.66 -6.98
C HIS A 69 -1.32 5.84 -6.71
N TYR A 70 -1.46 6.28 -5.46
CA TYR A 70 -2.23 7.48 -5.13
C TYR A 70 -1.64 8.72 -5.80
N ALA A 71 -0.33 8.90 -5.76
CA ALA A 71 0.35 9.99 -6.46
C ALA A 71 0.08 9.94 -7.97
N HIS A 72 0.16 8.75 -8.57
CA HIS A 72 -0.15 8.57 -9.99
C HIS A 72 -1.61 8.94 -10.31
N VAL A 73 -2.58 8.44 -9.54
CA VAL A 73 -4.01 8.74 -9.75
C VAL A 73 -4.31 10.22 -9.52
N TYR A 74 -3.68 10.84 -8.54
CA TYR A 74 -3.80 12.27 -8.24
C TYR A 74 -3.24 13.16 -9.36
N TRP A 75 -2.21 12.71 -10.07
CA TRP A 75 -1.58 13.47 -11.16
C TRP A 75 -2.03 13.04 -12.57
N MET A 76 -2.84 11.98 -12.70
CA MET A 76 -3.11 11.33 -13.99
C MET A 76 -3.87 12.21 -14.98
N ASP A 77 -4.79 13.02 -14.48
CA ASP A 77 -5.66 13.88 -15.30
C ASP A 77 -5.04 15.28 -15.53
N GLY A 78 -3.79 15.49 -15.10
CA GLY A 78 -2.99 16.68 -15.36
C GLY A 78 -3.21 17.82 -14.37
N ASP A 79 -2.94 19.05 -14.82
CA ASP A 79 -3.35 20.26 -14.12
C ASP A 79 -4.66 20.78 -14.77
N GLU A 80 -5.77 20.78 -14.04
CA GLU A 80 -6.96 21.56 -14.41
C GLU A 80 -6.60 23.05 -14.34
N ILE A 81 -6.81 23.77 -15.44
CA ILE A 81 -6.61 25.22 -15.46
C ILE A 81 -7.87 25.85 -14.91
N GLU A 82 -7.81 26.39 -13.69
CA GLU A 82 -8.90 27.16 -13.13
C GLU A 82 -9.12 28.42 -13.98
N GLU A 83 -10.25 28.49 -14.67
CA GLU A 83 -10.54 29.47 -15.73
C GLU A 83 -10.47 30.93 -15.23
N LYS A 84 -10.76 31.16 -13.95
CA LYS A 84 -10.73 32.49 -13.32
C LYS A 84 -9.34 32.95 -12.88
N THR A 85 -8.45 32.04 -12.49
CA THR A 85 -7.15 32.37 -11.87
C THR A 85 -5.97 32.01 -12.77
N ARG A 86 -6.21 31.27 -13.86
CA ARG A 86 -5.20 30.60 -14.70
C ARG A 86 -4.23 29.73 -13.90
N LYS A 87 -4.58 29.33 -12.67
CA LYS A 87 -3.78 28.41 -11.88
C LYS A 87 -3.98 26.99 -12.37
N LYS A 88 -2.87 26.28 -12.49
CA LYS A 88 -2.77 24.85 -12.72
C LYS A 88 -3.06 24.11 -11.41
N ASN A 89 -4.31 23.72 -11.21
CA ASN A 89 -4.73 22.92 -10.07
C ASN A 89 -4.56 21.42 -10.41
N PRO A 90 -3.84 20.64 -9.59
CA PRO A 90 -3.77 19.19 -9.73
C PRO A 90 -5.16 18.58 -9.80
N VAL A 91 -5.41 17.62 -10.70
CA VAL A 91 -6.70 16.93 -10.76
C VAL A 91 -6.80 15.86 -9.65
N GLY A 92 -6.98 16.36 -8.43
CA GLY A 92 -7.90 15.86 -7.40
C GLY A 92 -7.87 14.38 -6.96
N GLY A 93 -8.81 14.06 -6.06
CA GLY A 93 -8.96 12.73 -5.45
C GLY A 93 -8.58 12.70 -3.98
N LEU A 94 -7.55 13.45 -3.60
CA LEU A 94 -7.14 13.66 -2.20
C LEU A 94 -7.03 15.16 -1.90
N ASP A 95 -7.47 15.57 -0.72
CA ASP A 95 -7.39 16.94 -0.22
C ASP A 95 -6.51 16.95 1.03
N PHE A 96 -5.25 17.33 0.84
CA PHE A 96 -4.25 17.39 1.92
C PHE A 96 -4.32 18.74 2.64
N PRO A 97 -4.17 18.77 3.97
CA PRO A 97 -4.22 20.01 4.73
C PRO A 97 -3.04 20.94 4.39
N GLY A 98 -3.25 22.24 4.58
CA GLY A 98 -2.20 23.25 4.44
C GLY A 98 -2.05 23.86 3.05
N GLY A 99 -2.85 23.45 2.06
CA GLY A 99 -3.00 24.13 0.76
C GLY A 99 -1.73 24.19 -0.10
N LYS A 100 -0.69 23.43 0.27
CA LYS A 100 0.53 23.25 -0.52
C LYS A 100 0.31 22.13 -1.54
N ARG A 101 1.11 22.12 -2.60
CA ARG A 101 1.15 20.98 -3.52
C ARG A 101 1.69 19.75 -2.77
N PRO A 102 1.02 18.59 -2.84
CA PRO A 102 1.47 17.41 -2.12
C PRO A 102 2.76 16.84 -2.70
N GLU A 103 3.63 16.40 -1.82
CA GLU A 103 4.88 15.72 -2.11
C GLU A 103 4.75 14.21 -1.87
N GLY A 104 5.79 13.44 -2.22
CA GLY A 104 5.77 11.98 -2.03
C GLY A 104 5.48 11.53 -0.59
N TRP A 105 5.88 12.33 0.39
CA TRP A 105 5.64 12.07 1.81
C TRP A 105 4.16 12.16 2.19
N ASP A 106 3.37 13.03 1.56
CA ASP A 106 1.94 13.17 1.85
C ASP A 106 1.17 11.91 1.41
N PHE A 107 1.52 11.38 0.23
CA PHE A 107 0.94 10.11 -0.24
C PHE A 107 1.38 8.92 0.59
N LEU A 108 2.64 8.90 1.05
CA LEU A 108 3.15 7.85 1.93
C LEU A 108 2.47 7.90 3.30
N TYR A 109 2.30 9.09 3.87
CA TYR A 109 1.53 9.31 5.08
C TYR A 109 0.11 8.75 4.93
N PHE A 110 -0.63 9.19 3.90
CA PHE A 110 -2.00 8.73 3.65
C PHE A 110 -2.07 7.21 3.47
N ALA A 111 -1.18 6.63 2.66
CA ALA A 111 -1.14 5.18 2.43
C ALA A 111 -0.83 4.39 3.70
N THR A 112 0.09 4.88 4.53
CA THR A 112 0.47 4.22 5.79
C THR A 112 -0.64 4.32 6.82
N VAL A 113 -1.37 5.44 6.89
CA VAL A 113 -2.54 5.61 7.76
C VAL A 113 -3.64 4.59 7.41
N ILE A 114 -3.95 4.44 6.11
CA ILE A 114 -4.84 3.37 5.63
C ILE A 114 -4.30 1.98 5.98
N GLY A 115 -2.99 1.76 5.78
CA GLY A 115 -2.31 0.50 6.08
C GLY A 115 -2.36 0.07 7.54
N MET A 116 -2.20 1.02 8.45
CA MET A 116 -2.34 0.83 9.89
C MET A 116 -3.80 0.65 10.31
N THR A 117 -4.76 0.76 9.39
CA THR A 117 -6.21 0.82 9.67
C THR A 117 -6.58 1.95 10.63
N ALA A 118 -5.77 3.00 10.69
CA ALA A 118 -6.07 4.21 11.44
C ALA A 118 -6.96 5.10 10.56
N GLN A 119 -8.17 5.42 11.03
CA GLN A 119 -9.13 6.20 10.22
C GLN A 119 -8.88 7.72 10.26
N THR A 120 -7.83 8.18 10.96
CA THR A 120 -7.54 9.60 11.18
C THR A 120 -6.53 10.15 10.17
N ALA A 121 -6.79 9.95 8.88
CA ALA A 121 -6.12 10.80 7.89
C ALA A 121 -6.80 12.17 7.95
N ASP A 122 -6.04 13.23 8.19
CA ASP A 122 -6.47 14.63 7.98
C ASP A 122 -6.66 14.97 6.49
N THR A 123 -6.50 13.96 5.62
CA THR A 123 -6.63 14.03 4.17
C THR A 123 -8.04 13.59 3.73
N GLY A 124 -8.78 14.48 3.05
CA GLY A 124 -10.11 14.19 2.52
C GLY A 124 -10.07 13.44 1.19
N ILE A 125 -11.05 12.56 0.91
CA ILE A 125 -11.16 11.87 -0.39
C ILE A 125 -12.26 12.56 -1.23
N THR A 126 -11.87 13.20 -2.33
CA THR A 126 -12.76 14.10 -3.08
C THR A 126 -13.43 13.47 -4.30
N THR A 127 -12.89 12.39 -4.86
CA THR A 127 -13.42 11.77 -6.09
C THR A 127 -13.89 10.33 -5.87
N SER A 128 -14.90 9.89 -6.63
CA SER A 128 -15.38 8.49 -6.61
C SER A 128 -14.30 7.50 -7.04
N ARG A 129 -13.46 7.88 -8.01
CA ARG A 129 -12.34 7.05 -8.46
C ARG A 129 -11.34 6.82 -7.34
N MET A 130 -10.94 7.86 -6.61
CA MET A 130 -10.04 7.72 -5.47
C MET A 130 -10.67 6.88 -4.35
N ARG A 131 -11.98 7.02 -4.09
CA ARG A 131 -12.70 6.16 -3.13
C ARG A 131 -12.62 4.68 -3.49
N GLN A 132 -12.72 4.31 -4.77
CA GLN A 132 -12.59 2.92 -5.21
C GLN A 132 -11.17 2.38 -4.95
N VAL A 133 -10.14 3.18 -5.24
CA VAL A 133 -8.74 2.80 -4.97
C VAL A 133 -8.51 2.62 -3.47
N VAL A 134 -8.95 3.58 -2.66
CA VAL A 134 -8.84 3.52 -1.19
C VAL A 134 -9.59 2.31 -0.65
N LEU A 135 -10.79 1.99 -1.16
CA LEU A 135 -11.55 0.81 -0.73
C LEU A 135 -10.77 -0.49 -0.95
N VAL A 136 -10.17 -0.67 -2.13
CA VAL A 136 -9.35 -1.85 -2.43
C VAL A 136 -8.15 -1.92 -1.49
N HIS A 137 -7.43 -0.81 -1.32
CA HIS A 137 -6.28 -0.76 -0.42
C HIS A 137 -6.66 -1.03 1.04
N SER A 138 -7.78 -0.50 1.53
CA SER A 138 -8.29 -0.75 2.88
C SER A 138 -8.65 -2.21 3.11
N ILE A 139 -9.35 -2.86 2.18
CA ILE A 139 -9.68 -4.29 2.26
C ILE A 139 -8.40 -5.13 2.33
N LEU A 140 -7.44 -4.85 1.44
CA LEU A 140 -6.15 -5.54 1.43
C LEU A 140 -5.39 -5.34 2.75
N SER A 141 -5.36 -4.10 3.27
CA SER A 141 -4.67 -3.76 4.52
C SER A 141 -5.28 -4.49 5.72
N PHE A 142 -6.61 -4.59 5.78
CA PHE A 142 -7.30 -5.34 6.83
C PHE A 142 -6.90 -6.82 6.89
N PHE A 143 -6.91 -7.51 5.75
CA PHE A 143 -6.49 -8.91 5.70
C PHE A 143 -4.99 -9.07 5.98
N PHE A 144 -4.17 -8.17 5.46
CA PHE A 144 -2.73 -8.19 5.71
C PHE A 144 -2.41 -8.07 7.20
N ASN A 145 -3.02 -7.11 7.91
CA ASN A 145 -2.85 -6.95 9.36
C ASN A 145 -3.27 -8.21 10.12
N THR A 146 -4.36 -8.87 9.70
CA THR A 146 -4.79 -10.14 10.29
C THR A 146 -3.70 -11.22 10.16
N VAL A 147 -3.03 -11.29 9.00
CA VAL A 147 -1.95 -12.24 8.77
C VAL A 147 -0.70 -11.90 9.59
N ILE A 148 -0.34 -10.62 9.72
CA ILE A 148 0.77 -10.18 10.60
C ILE A 148 0.50 -10.66 12.03
N VAL A 149 -0.71 -10.41 12.55
CA VAL A 149 -1.08 -10.82 13.90
C VAL A 149 -1.02 -12.34 14.06
N ALA A 150 -1.56 -13.10 13.10
CA ALA A 150 -1.50 -14.56 13.13
C ALA A 150 -0.05 -15.10 13.14
N ALA A 151 0.82 -14.54 12.29
CA ALA A 151 2.23 -14.89 12.25
C ALA A 151 2.95 -14.54 13.57
N ALA A 152 2.66 -13.37 14.14
CA ALA A 152 3.23 -12.94 15.42
C ALA A 152 2.80 -13.85 16.58
N VAL A 153 1.52 -14.25 16.65
CA VAL A 153 1.03 -15.21 17.65
C VAL A 153 1.68 -16.57 17.48
N ASN A 154 1.77 -17.09 16.25
CA ASN A 154 2.39 -18.39 15.98
C ASN A 154 3.86 -18.41 16.40
N LEU A 155 4.60 -17.33 16.12
CA LEU A 155 5.97 -17.16 16.59
C LEU A 155 6.05 -17.12 18.12
N ALA A 156 5.20 -16.34 18.78
CA ALA A 156 5.21 -16.22 20.23
C ALA A 156 4.97 -17.58 20.91
N VAL A 157 4.06 -18.39 20.38
CA VAL A 157 3.82 -19.76 20.85
C VAL A 157 5.05 -20.65 20.61
N SER A 158 5.65 -20.57 19.43
CA SER A 158 6.83 -21.37 19.08
C SER A 158 8.08 -21.03 19.90
N LEU A 159 8.24 -19.78 20.34
CA LEU A 159 9.38 -19.34 21.15
C LEU A 159 9.12 -19.39 22.66
N GLY A 160 7.85 -19.31 23.08
CA GLY A 160 7.43 -19.21 24.48
C GLY A 160 7.08 -20.54 25.16
N CYS A 161 6.95 -21.64 24.41
CA CYS A 161 6.82 -22.97 25.00
C CYS A 161 8.21 -23.61 25.16
N PRO A 162 8.70 -23.83 26.40
CA PRO A 162 9.91 -24.61 26.65
C PRO A 162 9.74 -26.10 26.33
#